data_AF-A0A507W5D8-F1
#
_entry.id   AF-A0A507W5D8-F1
#
_cell.length_a   1.000
_cell.length_b   1.000
_cell.length_c   1.000
_cell.angle_alpha   90.00
_cell.angle_beta   90.00
_cell.angle_gamma   90.00
#
_symmetry.space_group_name_H-M   'P 1'
#
loop_
_entity.id
_entity.type
_entity.pdbx_description
1 polymer ?
#
loop_
_entity_poly.entity_id
_entity_poly.type
_entity_poly.pdbx_seq_one_letter_code
_entity_poly.pdbx_strand_id
1 'polypeptide(L)'
;MNTQKPDIRDIPATIKTYLNLVIDEQIQDFGEIRWNAEYTFKFWQIEDEDELIDFLRFGLSMAVAKIIDEQEAEWQKIHNPLKADCYDEDETDEEYARRVIRERELLAKYPPVYAAIFDIFQFYALFHLHHISLVGSLGKEGMADVLAGFTLLGLEKLVTAYRAGIEKTPAYASDIHEDEEPIYDLMYGMTSLEEITSAFETVMEFNIRQQHIDVAEAVRKNYKLFLV
;
A
#
# COMPACT_ATOMS: atom_id res chain seq x y z
N MET A 1 37.08 7.05 30.10
CA MET A 1 35.89 7.62 29.43
C MET A 1 35.31 6.53 28.57
N ASN A 2 34.16 5.96 28.95
CA ASN A 2 33.43 5.02 28.10
C ASN A 2 32.73 5.85 27.01
N THR A 3 33.29 5.89 25.81
CA THR A 3 32.58 6.34 24.63
C THR A 3 31.55 5.26 24.28
N GLN A 4 30.36 5.37 24.86
CA GLN A 4 29.17 4.73 24.31
C GLN A 4 29.10 5.20 22.85
N LYS A 5 29.30 4.28 21.90
CA LYS A 5 29.04 4.56 20.49
C LYS A 5 27.60 5.07 20.41
N PRO A 6 27.33 6.19 19.72
CA PRO A 6 25.96 6.58 19.47
C PRO A 6 25.22 5.40 18.84
N ASP A 7 24.02 5.13 19.33
CA ASP A 7 23.07 4.21 18.72
C ASP A 7 22.63 4.84 17.39
N ILE A 8 23.42 4.62 16.33
CA ILE A 8 23.14 5.15 15.00
C ILE A 8 22.05 4.26 14.41
N ARG A 9 20.80 4.64 14.66
CA ARG A 9 19.65 3.98 14.03
C ARG A 9 19.61 4.29 12.55
N ASP A 10 19.29 3.28 11.76
CA ASP A 10 19.33 3.38 10.30
C ASP A 10 18.21 2.54 9.67
N ILE A 11 17.94 2.74 8.38
CA ILE A 11 17.02 1.88 7.61
C ILE A 11 17.57 0.44 7.61
N PRO A 12 16.72 -0.60 7.78
CA PRO A 12 17.15 -1.99 7.76
C PRO A 12 17.99 -2.33 6.52
N ALA A 13 19.08 -3.08 6.71
CA ALA A 13 20.02 -3.39 5.64
C ALA A 13 19.35 -4.05 4.42
N THR A 14 18.41 -4.98 4.65
CA THR A 14 17.65 -5.60 3.56
C THR A 14 16.85 -4.57 2.77
N ILE A 15 16.16 -3.65 3.43
CA ILE A 15 15.42 -2.58 2.73
C ILE A 15 16.36 -1.76 1.86
N LYS A 16 17.58 -1.45 2.34
CA LYS A 16 18.57 -0.72 1.53
C LYS A 16 19.00 -1.51 0.29
N THR A 17 19.22 -2.81 0.42
CA THR A 17 19.55 -3.68 -0.71
C THR A 17 18.47 -3.60 -1.79
N TYR A 18 17.20 -3.78 -1.43
CA TYR A 18 16.11 -3.75 -2.41
C TYR A 18 15.83 -2.35 -2.95
N LEU A 19 16.01 -1.29 -2.18
CA LEU A 19 15.94 0.08 -2.69
C LEU A 19 17.00 0.33 -3.78
N ASN A 20 18.24 -0.15 -3.60
CA ASN A 20 19.25 -0.05 -4.66
C ASN A 20 18.83 -0.84 -5.91
N LEU A 21 18.31 -2.06 -5.75
CA LEU A 21 17.83 -2.85 -6.89
C LEU A 21 16.73 -2.12 -7.67
N VAL A 22 15.75 -1.54 -6.97
CA VAL A 22 14.68 -0.75 -7.58
C VAL A 22 15.23 0.47 -8.32
N ILE A 23 16.21 1.17 -7.73
CA ILE A 23 16.84 2.33 -8.38
C ILE A 23 17.57 1.90 -9.65
N ASP A 24 18.36 0.84 -9.59
CA ASP A 24 19.11 0.32 -10.73
C ASP A 24 18.16 -0.09 -11.88
N GLU A 25 17.07 -0.78 -11.55
CA GLU A 25 16.03 -1.16 -12.52
C GLU A 25 15.30 0.05 -13.11
N GLN A 26 14.89 1.02 -12.27
CA GLN A 26 14.21 2.23 -12.75
C GLN A 26 15.12 3.06 -13.67
N ILE A 27 16.40 3.19 -13.34
CA ILE A 27 17.38 3.87 -14.20
C ILE A 27 17.58 3.08 -15.50
N GLN A 28 17.61 1.74 -15.44
CA GLN A 28 17.74 0.90 -16.63
C GLN A 28 16.52 1.04 -17.56
N ASP A 29 15.31 1.04 -17.02
CA ASP A 29 14.07 1.02 -17.79
C ASP A 29 13.65 2.41 -18.26
N PHE A 30 13.87 3.44 -17.45
CA PHE A 30 13.36 4.81 -17.69
C PHE A 30 14.46 5.86 -17.85
N GLY A 31 15.73 5.52 -17.62
CA GLY A 31 16.87 6.43 -17.75
C GLY A 31 17.11 7.35 -16.56
N GLU A 32 16.10 7.55 -15.71
CA GLU A 32 16.18 8.38 -14.50
C GLU A 32 15.15 7.95 -13.45
N ILE A 33 15.41 8.31 -12.18
CA ILE A 33 14.42 8.26 -11.10
C ILE A 33 13.85 9.66 -10.86
N ARG A 34 12.63 9.71 -10.31
CA ARG A 34 11.86 10.94 -10.10
C ARG A 34 12.05 11.60 -8.74
N TRP A 35 13.04 11.14 -7.98
CA TRP A 35 13.46 11.74 -6.71
C TRP A 35 14.97 11.89 -6.70
N ASN A 36 15.48 12.78 -5.87
CA ASN A 36 16.92 12.92 -5.71
C ASN A 36 17.54 11.66 -5.04
N ALA A 37 18.39 10.96 -5.79
CA ALA A 37 19.08 9.75 -5.35
C ALA A 37 19.86 9.92 -4.04
N GLU A 38 20.42 11.11 -3.78
CA GLU A 38 21.20 11.42 -2.57
C GLU A 38 20.36 11.21 -1.30
N TYR A 39 19.05 11.48 -1.39
CA TYR A 39 18.13 11.38 -0.25
C TYR A 39 17.46 10.01 -0.13
N THR A 40 17.71 9.03 -1.00
CA THR A 40 17.07 7.69 -0.94
C THR A 40 17.09 7.09 0.47
N PHE A 41 18.25 7.09 1.12
CA PHE A 41 18.42 6.51 2.47
C PHE A 41 18.19 7.52 3.61
N LYS A 42 17.76 8.72 3.25
CA LYS A 42 17.39 9.81 4.15
C LYS A 42 16.14 10.49 3.62
N PHE A 43 15.16 9.71 3.16
CA PHE A 43 14.04 10.20 2.34
C PHE A 43 13.20 11.27 3.07
N TRP A 44 13.24 11.29 4.40
CA TRP A 44 12.66 12.36 5.22
C TRP A 44 13.32 13.74 5.04
N GLN A 45 14.42 13.81 4.30
CA GLN A 45 15.09 15.06 3.89
C GLN A 45 14.65 15.51 2.49
N ILE A 46 13.84 14.74 1.77
CA ILE A 46 13.22 15.17 0.51
C ILE A 46 12.18 16.25 0.86
N GLU A 47 12.46 17.49 0.45
CA GLU A 47 11.60 18.64 0.72
C GLU A 47 10.42 18.70 -0.26
N ASP A 48 10.64 18.35 -1.53
CA ASP A 48 9.61 18.31 -2.55
C ASP A 48 8.63 17.14 -2.28
N GLU A 49 7.34 17.47 -2.23
CA GLU A 49 6.28 16.49 -1.93
C GLU A 49 6.07 15.51 -3.06
N ASP A 50 6.14 15.96 -4.32
CA ASP A 50 5.95 15.10 -5.48
C ASP A 50 7.13 14.11 -5.58
N GLU A 51 8.37 14.54 -5.32
CA GLU A 51 9.53 13.63 -5.22
C GLU A 51 9.37 12.61 -4.08
N LEU A 52 8.90 13.03 -2.90
CA LEU A 52 8.72 12.11 -1.78
C LEU A 52 7.59 11.11 -2.06
N ILE A 53 6.50 11.55 -2.69
CA ILE A 53 5.40 10.67 -3.12
C ILE A 53 5.91 9.64 -4.14
N ASP A 54 6.71 10.07 -5.12
CA ASP A 54 7.29 9.16 -6.11
C ASP A 54 8.29 8.19 -5.47
N PHE A 55 9.11 8.64 -4.51
CA PHE A 55 9.96 7.74 -3.72
C PHE A 55 9.13 6.70 -2.96
N LEU A 56 8.04 7.10 -2.29
CA LEU A 56 7.22 6.16 -1.52
C LEU A 56 6.52 5.15 -2.44
N ARG A 57 5.98 5.62 -3.56
CA ARG A 57 5.26 4.79 -4.54
C ARG A 57 6.16 3.86 -5.32
N PHE A 58 7.20 4.39 -5.93
CA PHE A 58 8.04 3.68 -6.90
C PHE A 58 9.39 3.23 -6.35
N GLY A 59 9.85 3.83 -5.25
CA GLY A 59 11.03 3.36 -4.53
C GLY A 59 10.65 2.36 -3.44
N LEU A 60 10.05 2.85 -2.35
CA LEU A 60 9.88 2.08 -1.13
C LEU A 60 8.85 0.96 -1.27
N SER A 61 7.65 1.22 -1.80
CA SER A 61 6.63 0.19 -1.95
C SER A 61 7.05 -0.89 -2.95
N MET A 62 7.78 -0.54 -4.02
CA MET A 62 8.35 -1.53 -4.94
C MET A 62 9.47 -2.36 -4.28
N ALA A 63 10.30 -1.75 -3.44
CA ALA A 63 11.33 -2.49 -2.70
C ALA A 63 10.69 -3.50 -1.74
N VAL A 64 9.60 -3.12 -1.07
CA VAL A 64 8.83 -4.03 -0.21
C VAL A 64 8.15 -5.13 -1.05
N ALA A 65 7.54 -4.80 -2.18
CA ALA A 65 6.95 -5.76 -3.10
C ALA A 65 7.97 -6.83 -3.54
N LYS A 66 9.18 -6.41 -3.94
CA LYS A 66 10.24 -7.34 -4.34
C LYS A 66 10.69 -8.28 -3.22
N ILE A 67 10.75 -7.79 -1.98
CA ILE A 67 11.05 -8.65 -0.82
C ILE A 67 9.98 -9.74 -0.68
N ILE A 68 8.71 -9.37 -0.85
CA ILE A 68 7.57 -10.31 -0.79
C ILE A 68 7.66 -11.31 -1.94
N ASP A 69 7.83 -10.83 -3.18
CA ASP A 69 7.86 -11.67 -4.38
C ASP A 69 9.02 -12.66 -4.35
N GLU A 70 10.23 -12.22 -3.97
CA GLU A 70 11.39 -13.11 -3.89
C GLU A 70 11.20 -14.16 -2.80
N GLN A 71 10.70 -13.77 -1.62
CA GLN A 71 10.47 -14.72 -0.54
C GLN A 71 9.38 -15.74 -0.87
N GLU A 72 8.30 -15.32 -1.55
CA GLU A 72 7.25 -16.21 -2.00
C GLU A 72 7.76 -17.14 -3.10
N ALA A 73 8.55 -16.66 -4.06
CA ALA A 73 9.17 -17.48 -5.09
C ALA A 73 10.13 -18.53 -4.50
N GLU A 74 10.92 -18.17 -3.48
CA GLU A 74 11.75 -19.12 -2.74
C GLU A 74 10.90 -20.19 -2.03
N TRP A 75 9.81 -19.78 -1.38
CA TRP A 75 8.91 -20.69 -0.70
C TRP A 75 8.26 -21.68 -1.68
N GLN A 76 7.80 -21.20 -2.85
CA GLN A 76 7.21 -22.00 -3.91
C GLN A 76 8.19 -23.02 -4.48
N LYS A 77 9.46 -22.66 -4.70
CA LYS A 77 10.51 -23.61 -5.14
C LYS A 77 10.65 -24.80 -4.20
N ILE A 78 10.41 -24.61 -2.90
CA ILE A 78 10.57 -25.66 -1.88
C ILE A 78 9.27 -26.47 -1.72
N HIS A 79 8.12 -25.80 -1.66
CA HIS A 79 6.86 -26.42 -1.23
C HIS A 79 5.91 -26.74 -2.38
N ASN A 80 6.09 -26.09 -3.54
CA ASN A 80 5.30 -26.32 -4.73
C ASN A 80 6.15 -26.21 -6.02
N PRO A 81 7.21 -27.02 -6.16
CA PRO A 81 8.19 -26.86 -7.24
C PRO A 81 7.60 -27.01 -8.65
N LEU A 82 6.44 -27.67 -8.78
CA LEU A 82 5.73 -27.81 -10.05
C LEU A 82 4.98 -26.54 -10.47
N LYS A 83 4.72 -25.61 -9.53
CA LYS A 83 4.10 -24.31 -9.79
C LYS A 83 5.06 -23.12 -9.65
N ALA A 84 6.35 -23.38 -9.39
CA ALA A 84 7.33 -22.33 -9.07
C ALA A 84 7.60 -21.31 -10.20
N ASP A 85 7.23 -21.64 -11.45
CA ASP A 85 7.44 -20.80 -12.63
C ASP A 85 6.11 -20.42 -13.34
N CYS A 86 4.94 -20.69 -12.75
CA CYS A 86 3.65 -20.34 -13.35
C CYS A 86 2.86 -19.41 -12.43
N TYR A 87 2.40 -18.27 -12.97
CA TYR A 87 1.30 -17.52 -12.36
C TYR A 87 0.05 -18.40 -12.45
N ASP A 88 -0.40 -18.91 -11.31
CA ASP A 88 -1.60 -19.73 -11.25
C ASP A 88 -2.81 -18.79 -11.40
N GLU A 89 -3.37 -18.72 -12.60
CA GLU A 89 -4.61 -17.96 -12.87
C GLU A 89 -5.80 -18.52 -12.05
N ASP A 90 -5.65 -19.71 -11.48
CA ASP A 90 -6.64 -20.44 -10.68
C ASP A 90 -6.26 -20.55 -9.19
N GLU A 91 -5.58 -19.55 -8.61
CA GLU A 91 -5.30 -19.50 -7.16
C GLU A 91 -6.62 -19.60 -6.36
N THR A 92 -6.74 -20.62 -5.51
CA THR A 92 -7.92 -20.78 -4.67
C THR A 92 -7.94 -19.75 -3.53
N ASP A 93 -9.12 -19.40 -3.03
CA ASP A 93 -9.27 -18.47 -1.87
C ASP A 93 -8.43 -18.92 -0.65
N GLU A 94 -8.30 -20.23 -0.43
CA GLU A 94 -7.49 -20.78 0.65
C GLU A 94 -5.98 -20.62 0.41
N GLU A 95 -5.52 -20.79 -0.83
CA GLU A 95 -4.12 -20.54 -1.22
C GLU A 95 -3.78 -19.06 -1.09
N TYR A 96 -4.66 -18.18 -1.59
CA TYR A 96 -4.54 -16.73 -1.43
C TYR A 96 -4.44 -16.34 0.04
N ALA A 97 -5.37 -16.81 0.89
CA ALA A 97 -5.35 -16.51 2.32
C ALA A 97 -4.05 -16.97 3.00
N ARG A 98 -3.52 -18.15 2.63
CA ARG A 98 -2.23 -18.63 3.15
C ARG A 98 -1.05 -17.79 2.65
N ARG A 99 -1.07 -17.30 1.42
CA ARG A 99 -0.05 -16.38 0.89
C ARG A 99 -0.06 -15.07 1.68
N VAL A 100 -1.24 -14.49 1.90
CA VAL A 100 -1.40 -13.27 2.70
C VAL A 100 -0.83 -13.46 4.11
N ILE A 101 -1.09 -14.59 4.77
CA ILE A 101 -0.50 -14.87 6.09
C ILE A 101 1.04 -14.86 6.04
N ARG A 102 1.65 -15.53 5.06
CA ARG A 102 3.12 -15.56 4.91
C ARG A 102 3.70 -14.17 4.65
N GLU A 103 3.03 -13.37 3.82
CA GLU A 103 3.41 -11.98 3.56
C GLU A 103 3.43 -11.18 4.87
N ARG A 104 2.37 -11.28 5.69
CA ARG A 104 2.29 -10.57 6.97
C ARG A 104 3.36 -11.06 7.96
N GLU A 105 3.66 -12.35 8.01
CA GLU A 105 4.76 -12.90 8.81
C GLU A 105 6.14 -12.40 8.36
N LEU A 106 6.34 -12.22 7.06
CA LEU A 106 7.56 -11.65 6.49
C LEU A 106 7.70 -10.18 6.88
N LEU A 107 6.66 -9.39 6.65
CA LEU A 107 6.66 -7.94 6.93
C LEU A 107 6.82 -7.64 8.43
N ALA A 108 6.34 -8.51 9.31
CA ALA A 108 6.52 -8.38 10.76
C ALA A 108 7.99 -8.42 11.22
N LYS A 109 8.94 -8.81 10.34
CA LYS A 109 10.39 -8.75 10.63
C LYS A 109 10.97 -7.34 10.52
N TYR A 110 10.22 -6.40 9.94
CA TYR A 110 10.61 -5.01 9.76
C TYR A 110 9.80 -4.10 10.69
N PRO A 111 10.22 -2.84 10.90
CA PRO A 111 9.35 -1.86 11.53
C PRO A 111 7.96 -1.82 10.87
N PRO A 112 6.85 -1.78 11.62
CA PRO A 112 5.49 -1.88 11.07
C PRO A 112 5.14 -0.84 10.00
N VAL A 113 5.88 0.28 9.99
CA VAL A 113 5.69 1.34 9.01
C VAL A 113 6.01 0.91 7.57
N TYR A 114 6.85 -0.11 7.37
CA TYR A 114 7.11 -0.64 6.02
C TYR A 114 5.89 -1.34 5.42
N ALA A 115 5.19 -2.16 6.22
CA ALA A 115 3.93 -2.77 5.82
C ALA A 115 2.87 -1.70 5.54
N ALA A 116 2.74 -0.73 6.46
CA ALA A 116 1.78 0.36 6.31
C ALA A 116 1.95 1.14 5.00
N ILE A 117 3.19 1.48 4.61
CA ILE A 117 3.44 2.19 3.35
C ILE A 117 3.12 1.32 2.14
N PHE A 118 3.49 0.04 2.18
CA PHE A 118 3.14 -0.90 1.13
C PHE A 118 1.61 -0.99 0.94
N ASP A 119 0.86 -1.24 2.02
CA ASP A 119 -0.60 -1.39 1.99
C ASP A 119 -1.30 -0.10 1.48
N ILE A 120 -0.87 1.08 1.96
CA ILE A 120 -1.43 2.37 1.55
C ILE A 120 -1.23 2.61 0.05
N PHE A 121 0.00 2.40 -0.46
CA PHE A 121 0.29 2.69 -1.86
C PHE A 121 -0.21 1.60 -2.81
N GLN A 122 -0.35 0.35 -2.36
CA GLN A 122 -1.07 -0.69 -3.09
C GLN A 122 -2.55 -0.32 -3.21
N PHE A 123 -3.17 0.15 -2.11
CA PHE A 123 -4.53 0.67 -2.15
C PHE A 123 -4.67 1.84 -3.13
N TYR A 124 -3.78 2.84 -3.09
CA TYR A 124 -3.85 3.95 -4.05
C TYR A 124 -3.65 3.52 -5.51
N ALA A 125 -2.81 2.51 -5.77
CA ALA A 125 -2.65 1.95 -7.10
C ALA A 125 -3.93 1.27 -7.60
N LEU A 126 -4.58 0.47 -6.77
CA LEU A 126 -5.88 -0.13 -7.09
C LEU A 126 -6.97 0.94 -7.23
N PHE A 127 -6.95 1.97 -6.38
CA PHE A 127 -7.89 3.08 -6.43
C PHE A 127 -7.79 3.84 -7.76
N HIS A 128 -6.61 3.92 -8.37
CA HIS A 128 -6.47 4.55 -9.68
C HIS A 128 -7.27 3.83 -10.78
N LEU A 129 -7.47 2.51 -10.65
CA LEU A 129 -8.20 1.67 -11.60
C LEU A 129 -9.69 1.57 -11.27
N HIS A 130 -9.99 1.38 -9.99
CA HIS A 130 -11.34 1.06 -9.51
C HIS A 130 -12.06 2.27 -8.89
N HIS A 131 -11.35 3.37 -8.65
CA HIS A 131 -11.88 4.56 -7.98
C HIS A 131 -12.55 4.20 -6.63
N ILE A 132 -13.53 5.00 -6.22
CA ILE A 132 -14.19 4.88 -4.93
C ILE A 132 -14.99 3.57 -4.76
N SER A 133 -15.36 2.89 -5.84
CA SER A 133 -16.05 1.60 -5.74
C SER A 133 -15.16 0.54 -5.08
N LEU A 134 -13.83 0.71 -5.13
CA LEU A 134 -12.87 -0.11 -4.39
C LEU A 134 -13.11 -0.08 -2.87
N VAL A 135 -13.47 1.10 -2.32
CA VAL A 135 -13.74 1.23 -0.88
C VAL A 135 -14.95 0.38 -0.50
N GLY A 136 -15.96 0.35 -1.38
CA GLY A 136 -17.14 -0.49 -1.21
C GLY A 136 -16.83 -1.98 -1.32
N SER A 137 -16.05 -2.38 -2.33
CA SER A 137 -15.72 -3.79 -2.58
C SER A 137 -14.79 -4.38 -1.52
N LEU A 138 -13.82 -3.61 -1.03
CA LEU A 138 -12.93 -4.04 0.05
C LEU A 138 -13.67 -4.08 1.40
N GLY A 139 -14.60 -3.15 1.61
CA GLY A 139 -15.36 -3.04 2.85
C GLY A 139 -14.47 -2.92 4.08
N LYS A 140 -14.99 -3.34 5.24
CA LYS A 140 -14.28 -3.19 6.52
C LYS A 140 -13.06 -4.10 6.64
N GLU A 141 -13.18 -5.34 6.17
CA GLU A 141 -12.12 -6.35 6.31
C GLU A 141 -10.98 -6.09 5.31
N GLY A 142 -11.31 -5.83 4.04
CA GLY A 142 -10.30 -5.53 3.01
C GLY A 142 -9.57 -4.20 3.22
N MET A 143 -10.18 -3.23 3.91
CA MET A 143 -9.52 -1.96 4.24
C MET A 143 -8.76 -1.99 5.58
N ALA A 144 -8.80 -3.09 6.34
CA ALA A 144 -8.30 -3.12 7.72
C ALA A 144 -6.83 -2.70 7.83
N ASP A 145 -5.97 -3.23 6.97
CA ASP A 145 -4.53 -2.95 6.99
C ASP A 145 -4.22 -1.52 6.53
N VAL A 146 -4.92 -1.00 5.52
CA VAL A 146 -4.80 0.39 5.05
C VAL A 146 -5.18 1.37 6.18
N LEU A 147 -6.29 1.12 6.87
CA LEU A 147 -6.74 1.93 7.99
C LEU A 147 -5.78 1.85 9.18
N ALA A 148 -5.20 0.68 9.44
CA ALA A 148 -4.16 0.52 10.45
C ALA A 148 -2.89 1.30 10.08
N GLY A 149 -2.51 1.32 8.80
CA GLY A 149 -1.40 2.11 8.29
C GLY A 149 -1.61 3.61 8.47
N PHE A 150 -2.79 4.13 8.12
CA PHE A 150 -3.13 5.53 8.39
C PHE A 150 -3.09 5.86 9.89
N THR A 151 -3.60 4.96 10.73
CA THR A 151 -3.54 5.12 12.20
C THR A 151 -2.09 5.20 12.69
N LEU A 152 -1.22 4.31 12.22
CA LEU A 152 0.21 4.28 12.57
C LEU A 152 0.93 5.58 12.19
N LEU A 153 0.54 6.21 11.09
CA LEU A 153 1.08 7.50 10.64
C LEU A 153 0.44 8.71 11.34
N GLY A 154 -0.60 8.50 12.17
CA GLY A 154 -1.33 9.57 12.85
C GLY A 154 -2.33 10.31 11.97
N LEU A 155 -2.82 9.67 10.90
CA LEU A 155 -3.74 10.22 9.91
C LEU A 155 -5.21 9.91 10.26
N GLU A 156 -5.62 10.23 11.48
CA GLU A 156 -6.94 9.86 12.03
C GLU A 156 -8.12 10.43 11.23
N LYS A 157 -7.93 11.58 10.56
CA LYS A 157 -8.96 12.14 9.68
C LYS A 157 -9.25 11.22 8.49
N LEU A 158 -8.21 10.68 7.85
CA LEU A 158 -8.37 9.71 6.75
C LEU A 158 -9.03 8.43 7.26
N VAL A 159 -8.60 7.91 8.42
CA VAL A 159 -9.23 6.73 9.04
C VAL A 159 -10.73 6.95 9.24
N THR A 160 -11.10 8.11 9.79
CA THR A 160 -12.49 8.46 10.06
C THR A 160 -13.30 8.62 8.77
N ALA A 161 -12.74 9.29 7.77
CA ALA A 161 -13.39 9.53 6.49
C ALA A 161 -13.64 8.23 5.71
N TYR A 162 -12.64 7.34 5.64
CA TYR A 162 -12.80 6.04 4.99
C TYR A 162 -13.78 5.13 5.74
N ARG A 163 -13.80 5.15 7.08
CA ARG A 163 -14.81 4.42 7.85
C ARG A 163 -16.23 4.91 7.56
N ALA A 164 -16.43 6.24 7.51
CA ALA A 164 -17.72 6.82 7.14
C ALA A 164 -18.15 6.38 5.74
N GLY A 165 -17.21 6.35 4.79
CA GLY A 165 -17.42 5.81 3.44
C GLY A 165 -17.87 4.34 3.46
N ILE A 166 -17.11 3.47 4.13
CA ILE A 166 -17.40 2.02 4.25
C ILE A 166 -18.78 1.76 4.88
N GLU A 167 -19.15 2.52 5.91
CA GLU A 167 -20.45 2.41 6.58
C GLU A 167 -21.63 2.84 5.70
N LYS A 168 -21.35 3.58 4.63
CA LYS A 168 -22.31 4.09 3.65
C LYS A 168 -22.22 3.40 2.31
N THR A 169 -21.47 2.31 2.21
CA THR A 169 -21.49 1.47 1.01
C THR A 169 -22.88 0.84 0.85
N PRO A 170 -23.56 1.02 -0.30
CA PRO A 170 -24.83 0.37 -0.59
C PRO A 170 -24.69 -1.16 -0.54
N ALA A 171 -25.78 -1.87 -0.26
CA ALA A 171 -25.78 -3.32 -0.40
C ALA A 171 -25.81 -3.71 -1.89
N TYR A 172 -24.93 -4.62 -2.31
CA TYR A 172 -25.01 -5.24 -3.63
C TYR A 172 -26.14 -6.28 -3.62
N ALA A 173 -27.09 -6.21 -4.56
CA ALA A 173 -28.14 -7.22 -4.67
C ALA A 173 -27.57 -8.42 -5.43
N SER A 174 -27.59 -9.60 -4.82
CA SER A 174 -27.00 -10.81 -5.40
C SER A 174 -28.00 -11.65 -6.20
N ASP A 175 -29.25 -11.19 -6.35
CA ASP A 175 -30.37 -11.93 -6.95
C ASP A 175 -30.80 -11.40 -8.34
N ILE A 176 -29.89 -10.69 -9.02
CA ILE A 176 -30.12 -10.11 -10.35
C ILE A 176 -29.98 -11.20 -11.42
N HIS A 177 -30.79 -11.15 -12.47
CA HIS A 177 -30.63 -12.04 -13.62
C HIS A 177 -29.36 -11.66 -14.43
N GLU A 178 -28.63 -12.64 -14.96
CA GLU A 178 -27.35 -12.46 -15.71
C GLU A 178 -27.46 -11.43 -16.86
N ASP A 179 -28.65 -11.23 -17.44
CA ASP A 179 -28.90 -10.27 -18.52
C ASP A 179 -29.08 -8.82 -18.03
N GLU A 180 -29.34 -8.61 -16.74
CA GLU A 180 -29.48 -7.30 -16.09
C GLU A 180 -28.24 -6.90 -15.27
N GLU A 181 -27.33 -7.84 -15.03
CA GLU A 181 -26.09 -7.68 -14.25
C GLU A 181 -25.25 -6.46 -14.68
N PRO A 182 -24.99 -6.18 -15.98
CA PRO A 182 -24.16 -5.04 -16.36
C PRO A 182 -24.80 -3.68 -16.05
N ILE A 183 -26.14 -3.60 -16.09
CA ILE A 183 -26.87 -2.37 -15.77
C ILE A 183 -26.89 -2.18 -14.25
N TYR A 184 -27.07 -3.27 -13.50
CA TYR A 184 -27.05 -3.24 -12.05
C TYR A 184 -25.67 -2.86 -11.52
N ASP A 185 -24.60 -3.43 -12.07
CA ASP A 185 -23.22 -3.08 -11.72
C ASP A 185 -22.92 -1.60 -11.95
N LEU A 186 -23.38 -1.06 -13.07
CA LEU A 186 -23.25 0.36 -13.37
C LEU A 186 -24.01 1.22 -12.35
N MET A 187 -25.26 0.88 -12.06
CA MET A 187 -26.10 1.62 -11.09
C MET A 187 -25.54 1.51 -9.67
N TYR A 188 -25.07 0.33 -9.27
CA TYR A 188 -24.43 0.10 -7.99
C TYR A 188 -23.12 0.89 -7.88
N GLY A 189 -22.30 0.89 -8.92
CA GLY A 189 -21.07 1.68 -8.97
C GLY A 189 -21.32 3.19 -8.84
N MET A 190 -22.34 3.71 -9.54
CA MET A 190 -22.73 5.13 -9.44
C MET A 190 -23.27 5.49 -8.06
N THR A 191 -24.14 4.65 -7.49
CA THR A 191 -24.71 4.88 -6.15
C THR A 191 -23.63 4.79 -5.08
N SER A 192 -22.73 3.81 -5.19
CA SER A 192 -21.56 3.69 -4.31
C SER A 192 -20.68 4.92 -4.40
N LEU A 193 -20.45 5.45 -5.61
CA LEU A 193 -19.69 6.68 -5.78
C LEU A 193 -20.32 7.87 -5.06
N GLU A 194 -21.62 8.07 -5.21
CA GLU A 194 -22.33 9.18 -4.56
C GLU A 194 -22.35 9.03 -3.03
N GLU A 195 -22.75 7.86 -2.51
CA GLU A 195 -22.94 7.65 -1.07
C GLU A 195 -21.60 7.62 -0.32
N ILE A 196 -20.59 6.91 -0.84
CA ILE A 196 -19.28 6.80 -0.20
C ILE A 196 -18.58 8.17 -0.23
N THR A 197 -18.60 8.88 -1.36
CA THR A 197 -17.97 10.20 -1.46
C THR A 197 -18.67 11.20 -0.54
N SER A 198 -20.01 11.25 -0.55
CA SER A 198 -20.76 12.15 0.32
C SER A 198 -20.48 11.89 1.80
N ALA A 199 -20.38 10.62 2.19
CA ALA A 199 -20.06 10.23 3.56
C ALA A 199 -18.63 10.62 3.96
N PHE A 200 -17.66 10.37 3.08
CA PHE A 200 -16.27 10.77 3.27
C PHE A 200 -16.15 12.29 3.45
N GLU A 201 -16.87 13.06 2.62
CA GLU A 201 -16.87 14.52 2.61
C GLU A 201 -17.52 15.17 3.83
N THR A 202 -18.25 14.41 4.65
CA THR A 202 -18.67 14.89 5.98
C THR A 202 -17.50 15.08 6.95
N VAL A 203 -16.36 14.45 6.67
CA VAL A 203 -15.14 14.49 7.51
C VAL A 203 -14.07 15.36 6.86
N MET A 204 -13.80 15.17 5.57
CA MET A 204 -12.80 15.95 4.81
C MET A 204 -13.05 15.86 3.31
N GLU A 205 -12.59 16.86 2.55
CA GLU A 205 -12.69 16.87 1.08
C GLU A 205 -12.11 15.60 0.45
N PHE A 206 -12.83 15.01 -0.51
CA PHE A 206 -12.35 13.84 -1.23
C PHE A 206 -11.32 14.25 -2.30
N ASN A 207 -10.04 14.22 -1.93
CA ASN A 207 -8.96 14.59 -2.85
C ASN A 207 -7.76 13.63 -2.72
N ILE A 208 -7.69 12.64 -3.61
CA ILE A 208 -6.62 11.62 -3.59
C ILE A 208 -5.21 12.23 -3.63
N ARG A 209 -4.98 13.31 -4.39
CA ARG A 209 -3.65 13.95 -4.40
C ARG A 209 -3.30 14.51 -3.03
N GLN A 210 -4.25 15.18 -2.38
CA GLN A 210 -4.04 15.67 -1.01
C GLN A 210 -3.77 14.53 -0.04
N GLN A 211 -4.44 13.39 -0.18
CA GLN A 211 -4.17 12.23 0.68
C GLN A 211 -2.74 11.68 0.49
N HIS A 212 -2.19 11.70 -0.73
CA HIS A 212 -0.79 11.34 -0.96
C HIS A 212 0.16 12.33 -0.27
N ILE A 213 -0.13 13.63 -0.34
CA ILE A 213 0.63 14.67 0.36
C ILE A 213 0.59 14.45 1.87
N ASP A 214 -0.60 14.23 2.44
CA ASP A 214 -0.78 13.99 3.87
C ASP A 214 0.04 12.76 4.34
N VAL A 215 0.07 11.69 3.53
CA VAL A 215 0.90 10.51 3.80
C VAL A 215 2.40 10.84 3.74
N ALA A 216 2.84 11.56 2.70
CA ALA A 216 4.24 11.95 2.54
C ALA A 216 4.73 12.84 3.71
N GLU A 217 3.92 13.83 4.11
CA GLU A 217 4.21 14.66 5.28
C GLU A 217 4.26 13.85 6.58
N ALA A 218 3.32 12.93 6.78
CA ALA A 218 3.30 12.08 7.95
C ALA A 218 4.53 11.15 8.00
N VAL A 219 4.95 10.60 6.87
CA VAL A 219 6.19 9.84 6.75
C VAL A 219 7.39 10.68 7.14
N ARG A 220 7.51 11.89 6.59
CA ARG A 220 8.61 12.83 6.89
C ARG A 220 8.66 13.14 8.39
N LYS A 221 7.52 13.45 9.00
CA LYS A 221 7.40 13.76 10.44
C LYS A 221 7.73 12.56 11.32
N ASN A 222 7.36 11.36 10.90
CA ASN A 222 7.49 10.13 11.68
C ASN A 222 8.65 9.24 11.22
N TYR A 223 9.65 9.78 10.52
CA TYR A 223 10.75 9.02 9.90
C TYR A 223 11.50 8.09 10.87
N LYS A 224 11.54 8.42 12.16
CA LYS A 224 12.16 7.59 13.20
C LYS A 224 11.53 6.20 13.33
N LEU A 225 10.27 6.03 12.90
CA LEU A 225 9.59 4.74 12.86
C LEU A 225 10.22 3.76 11.86
N PHE A 226 11.00 4.26 10.89
CA PHE A 226 11.64 3.45 9.86
C PHE A 226 13.04 2.95 10.28
N LEU A 227 13.58 3.45 11.39
CA LEU A 227 14.97 3.22 11.78
C LEU A 227 15.08 2.13 12.87
N VAL A 228 16.03 1.20 12.69
CA VAL A 228 16.36 0.11 13.63
C VAL A 228 17.72 0.31 14.27
#